data_AF-A0A944DDU3-F1
#
_entry.id   AF-A0A944DDU3-F1
#
_cell.length_a   1.000
_cell.length_b   1.000
_cell.length_c   1.000
_cell.angle_alpha   90.00
_cell.angle_beta   90.00
_cell.angle_gamma   90.00
#
_symmetry.space_group_name_H-M   'P 1'
#
loop_
_entity.id
_entity.type
_entity.pdbx_description
1 polymer ?
#
loop_
_entity_poly.entity_id
_entity_poly.type
_entity_poly.pdbx_seq_one_letter_code
_entity_poly.pdbx_strand_id
1 'polypeptide(L)'
;MFENQIHKTTQSPTPPSAPSTATTPEPQPQTPMYTMPAKYIPERKVVRQHSWLPWVLLGVLVVILIFVSILAVSVYLQSQQAGQQTNTNLNTNTQNTNQNANIVSNKNRNTNTGATLNFNINGQLNTNIQTGLNGNTNTLTNSNTNTSAGTTPGLSSDIKDSRDKDRDGLTDVEEDLYATKFQLPDSDKDGYVDGTEVRGLFSPTEEGKTLLQSGLNIEYTNALYGWSIQYPKKWVEAPLGSDESQILFTSDTQPGEFVEVIVIANTNHQTAAEWYISQYPSVTSADIDAVTLGGLQGVVGKDGYVYYLANDEYIFTLVYQFGTKKEVHYSTTFEMMVKSFEYTAPAQPTNVNSVTNSNS
;
A
#
# COMPACT_ATOMS: atom_id res chain seq x y z
N MET A 1 30.04 -14.20 59.74
CA MET A 1 29.43 -13.22 58.83
C MET A 1 30.52 -12.25 58.42
N PHE A 2 30.54 -11.81 57.15
CA PHE A 2 31.64 -11.15 56.40
C PHE A 2 32.72 -12.13 55.88
N GLU A 3 33.36 -11.99 54.71
CA GLU A 3 33.16 -11.23 53.47
C GLU A 3 34.22 -11.73 52.46
N ASN A 4 33.81 -11.91 51.19
CA ASN A 4 34.47 -11.75 49.88
C ASN A 4 36.03 -11.77 49.66
N GLN A 5 36.41 -12.33 48.49
CA GLN A 5 37.35 -11.79 47.46
C GLN A 5 38.76 -12.43 47.17
N ILE A 6 39.05 -12.47 45.85
CA ILE A 6 40.29 -12.37 45.01
C ILE A 6 41.16 -13.60 44.57
N HIS A 7 41.38 -13.64 43.24
CA HIS A 7 42.32 -14.34 42.34
C HIS A 7 43.85 -14.12 42.57
N LYS A 8 44.72 -15.06 42.11
CA LYS A 8 45.66 -14.97 40.94
C LYS A 8 46.83 -16.00 40.92
N THR A 9 47.07 -16.62 39.73
CA THR A 9 48.33 -16.97 38.94
C THR A 9 49.66 -17.38 39.65
N THR A 10 50.63 -18.21 39.15
CA THR A 10 51.24 -18.40 37.80
C THR A 10 52.34 -19.54 37.77
N GLN A 11 52.51 -20.21 36.61
CA GLN A 11 53.72 -20.64 35.83
C GLN A 11 54.85 -21.67 36.24
N SER A 12 55.21 -22.46 35.20
CA SER A 12 56.26 -23.49 34.85
C SER A 12 57.77 -23.16 35.11
N PRO A 13 58.80 -24.06 34.96
CA PRO A 13 59.18 -24.82 33.71
C PRO A 13 60.08 -26.11 33.79
N THR A 14 60.30 -26.86 32.69
CA THR A 14 61.62 -27.49 32.26
C THR A 14 61.60 -28.28 30.91
N PRO A 15 62.69 -28.24 30.09
CA PRO A 15 63.06 -29.17 28.99
C PRO A 15 64.50 -29.78 29.20
N PRO A 16 65.32 -30.40 28.27
CA PRO A 16 65.17 -30.87 26.85
C PRO A 16 65.91 -32.21 26.39
N SER A 17 65.73 -32.62 25.10
CA SER A 17 66.61 -33.32 24.07
C SER A 17 67.05 -34.82 24.16
N ALA A 18 67.23 -35.71 23.13
CA ALA A 18 67.16 -35.80 21.63
C ALA A 18 67.32 -37.33 21.16
N PRO A 19 67.65 -37.76 19.89
CA PRO A 19 66.81 -37.98 18.67
C PRO A 19 66.95 -39.34 17.85
N SER A 20 66.04 -39.55 16.85
CA SER A 20 66.11 -40.29 15.53
C SER A 20 66.34 -41.84 15.48
N THR A 21 65.65 -42.71 14.71
CA THR A 21 65.49 -42.79 13.23
C THR A 21 64.49 -43.90 12.81
N ALA A 22 63.98 -43.82 11.58
CA ALA A 22 62.93 -44.63 10.94
C ALA A 22 63.21 -46.14 10.74
N THR A 23 62.14 -46.95 10.71
CA THR A 23 62.15 -48.31 10.15
C THR A 23 60.79 -48.62 9.49
N THR A 24 60.84 -49.00 8.21
CA THR A 24 59.72 -49.40 7.34
C THR A 24 59.10 -50.73 7.78
N PRO A 25 57.76 -50.88 7.83
CA PRO A 25 57.15 -52.18 8.04
C PRO A 25 56.70 -52.88 6.74
N GLU A 26 56.87 -54.20 6.80
CA GLU A 26 56.59 -55.31 5.91
C GLU A 26 55.09 -55.47 5.49
N PRO A 27 54.77 -56.03 4.30
CA PRO A 27 53.38 -56.16 3.85
C PRO A 27 52.69 -57.37 4.50
N GLN A 28 51.56 -57.14 5.15
CA GLN A 28 50.70 -58.15 5.78
C GLN A 28 49.32 -58.22 5.08
N PRO A 29 48.64 -59.39 5.13
CA PRO A 29 47.74 -59.87 4.10
C PRO A 29 46.33 -59.24 4.12
N GLN A 30 45.77 -59.04 2.93
CA GLN A 30 44.46 -58.44 2.71
C GLN A 30 43.34 -59.26 3.35
N THR A 31 42.70 -58.70 4.38
CA THR A 31 41.40 -59.17 4.86
C THR A 31 40.32 -58.71 3.86
N PRO A 32 39.37 -59.57 3.45
CA PRO A 32 38.25 -59.11 2.64
C PRO A 32 37.38 -58.19 3.50
N MET A 33 37.47 -56.88 3.23
CA MET A 33 36.58 -55.88 3.78
C MET A 33 35.16 -56.17 3.30
N TYR A 34 34.30 -56.57 4.24
CA TYR A 34 32.87 -56.73 4.03
C TYR A 34 32.26 -55.34 3.79
N THR A 35 32.02 -54.99 2.52
CA THR A 35 31.27 -53.78 2.18
C THR A 35 29.79 -54.09 2.07
N MET A 36 28.95 -53.21 2.63
CA MET A 36 27.49 -53.38 2.63
C MET A 36 26.94 -53.51 1.19
N PRO A 37 25.90 -54.34 0.97
CA PRO A 37 25.23 -54.44 -0.32
C PRO A 37 24.57 -53.10 -0.72
N ALA A 38 24.57 -52.81 -2.02
CA ALA A 38 24.20 -51.54 -2.65
C ALA A 38 22.74 -51.05 -2.46
N LYS A 39 21.98 -51.64 -1.54
CA LYS A 39 20.57 -51.27 -1.28
C LYS A 39 20.39 -50.18 -0.21
N TYR A 40 21.47 -49.69 0.40
CA TYR A 40 21.40 -48.72 1.52
C TYR A 40 22.21 -47.43 1.33
N ILE A 41 22.59 -47.07 0.10
CA ILE A 41 23.16 -45.74 -0.18
C ILE A 41 22.00 -44.81 -0.53
N PRO A 42 21.70 -43.76 0.26
CA PRO A 42 20.72 -42.77 -0.15
C PRO A 42 21.24 -42.04 -1.40
N GLU A 43 20.44 -42.03 -2.47
CA GLU A 43 20.75 -41.24 -3.67
C GLU A 43 20.85 -39.76 -3.28
N ARG A 44 22.04 -39.19 -3.43
CA ARG A 44 22.23 -37.75 -3.33
C ARG A 44 21.54 -37.12 -4.53
N LYS A 45 20.30 -36.66 -4.36
CA LYS A 45 19.61 -35.86 -5.37
C LYS A 45 20.45 -34.62 -5.67
N VAL A 46 21.10 -34.61 -6.82
CA VAL A 46 21.70 -33.41 -7.39
C VAL A 46 20.53 -32.53 -7.81
N VAL A 47 20.19 -31.54 -6.99
CA VAL A 47 19.26 -30.48 -7.38
C VAL A 47 19.91 -29.73 -8.55
N ARG A 48 19.37 -29.91 -9.75
CA ARG A 48 19.69 -29.02 -10.87
C ARG A 48 19.26 -27.62 -10.45
N GLN A 49 20.22 -26.71 -10.28
CA GLN A 49 19.91 -25.29 -10.19
C GLN A 49 19.13 -24.91 -11.45
N HIS A 50 17.87 -24.54 -11.26
CA HIS A 50 17.05 -23.98 -12.32
C HIS A 50 17.62 -22.60 -12.65
N SER A 51 18.34 -22.49 -13.76
CA SER A 51 18.82 -21.21 -14.25
C SER A 51 17.62 -20.38 -14.69
N TRP A 52 17.33 -19.32 -13.94
CA TRP A 52 16.25 -18.36 -14.16
C TRP A 52 16.43 -17.45 -15.40
N LEU A 53 17.62 -17.48 -16.02
CA LEU A 53 17.97 -16.62 -17.16
C LEU A 53 17.11 -16.76 -18.44
N PRO A 54 16.57 -17.93 -18.85
CA PRO A 54 15.77 -18.00 -20.07
C PRO A 54 14.37 -17.41 -19.91
N TRP A 55 13.80 -17.38 -18.69
CA TRP A 55 12.46 -16.82 -18.44
C TRP A 55 12.47 -15.29 -18.37
N VAL A 56 13.55 -14.69 -17.86
CA VAL A 56 13.74 -13.23 -17.86
C VAL A 56 13.89 -12.72 -19.30
N LEU A 57 14.63 -13.42 -20.16
CA LEU A 57 14.78 -13.04 -21.57
C LEU A 57 13.46 -13.16 -22.35
N LEU A 58 12.62 -14.16 -22.04
CA LEU A 58 11.30 -14.30 -22.64
C LEU A 58 10.33 -13.18 -22.19
N GLY A 59 10.37 -12.80 -20.91
CA GLY A 59 9.59 -11.68 -20.39
C GLY A 59 9.97 -10.33 -21.02
N VAL A 60 11.27 -10.07 -21.18
CA VAL A 60 11.77 -8.86 -21.84
C VAL A 60 11.37 -8.83 -23.33
N LEU A 61 11.40 -9.97 -24.02
CA LEU A 61 10.96 -10.05 -25.42
C LEU A 61 9.47 -9.71 -25.59
N VAL A 62 8.61 -10.18 -24.68
CA VAL A 62 7.17 -9.90 -24.70
C VAL A 62 6.88 -8.42 -24.46
N VAL A 63 7.58 -7.78 -23.52
CA VAL A 63 7.44 -6.34 -23.25
C VAL A 63 7.89 -5.52 -24.46
N ILE A 64 8.99 -5.89 -25.13
CA ILE A 64 9.44 -5.20 -26.35
C ILE A 64 8.41 -5.32 -27.48
N LEU A 65 7.80 -6.50 -27.66
CA LEU A 65 6.75 -6.69 -28.67
C LEU A 65 5.49 -5.86 -28.39
N ILE A 66 5.13 -5.67 -27.12
CA ILE A 66 4.02 -4.78 -26.71
C ILE A 66 4.37 -3.31 -26.98
N PHE A 67 5.61 -2.90 -26.72
CA PHE A 67 6.03 -1.52 -27.04
C PHE A 67 6.06 -1.25 -28.55
N VAL A 68 6.49 -2.22 -29.37
CA VAL A 68 6.50 -2.07 -30.84
C VAL A 68 5.07 -2.02 -31.40
N SER A 69 4.12 -2.78 -30.84
CA SER A 69 2.73 -2.72 -31.28
C SER A 69 2.05 -1.39 -30.91
N ILE A 70 2.35 -0.84 -29.72
CA ILE A 70 1.88 0.48 -29.30
C ILE A 70 2.43 1.58 -30.23
N LEU A 71 3.73 1.54 -30.54
CA LEU A 71 4.36 2.53 -31.42
C LEU A 71 3.76 2.51 -32.84
N ALA A 72 3.45 1.33 -33.37
CA ALA A 72 2.82 1.17 -34.67
C ALA A 72 1.40 1.77 -34.72
N VAL A 73 0.62 1.61 -33.64
CA VAL A 73 -0.72 2.21 -33.51
C VAL A 73 -0.63 3.74 -33.42
N SER A 74 0.34 4.28 -32.68
CA SER A 74 0.54 5.74 -32.57
C SER A 74 0.88 6.38 -33.92
N VAL A 75 1.76 5.78 -34.72
CA VAL A 75 2.11 6.27 -36.06
C VAL A 75 0.90 6.18 -37.01
N TYR A 76 0.11 5.11 -36.92
CA TYR A 76 -1.11 4.96 -37.71
C TYR A 76 -2.13 6.06 -37.39
N LEU A 77 -2.34 6.40 -36.11
CA LEU A 77 -3.23 7.48 -35.67
C LEU A 77 -2.73 8.88 -36.09
N GLN A 78 -1.41 9.09 -36.11
CA GLN A 78 -0.80 10.34 -36.60
C GLN A 78 -1.03 10.52 -38.11
N SER A 79 -1.01 9.43 -38.89
CA SER A 79 -1.22 9.46 -40.35
C SER A 79 -2.66 9.82 -40.76
N GLN A 80 -3.64 9.68 -39.85
CA GLN A 80 -5.05 10.00 -40.12
C GLN A 80 -5.40 11.49 -39.96
N GLN A 81 -4.50 12.33 -39.45
CA GLN A 81 -4.74 13.78 -39.32
C GLN A 81 -4.28 14.59 -40.54
N ALA A 82 -3.66 13.96 -41.54
CA ALA A 82 -3.20 14.60 -42.77
C ALA A 82 -4.21 14.43 -43.91
N GLY A 83 -5.36 15.09 -43.81
CA GLY A 83 -6.31 15.14 -44.93
C GLY A 83 -7.51 16.05 -44.69
N GLN A 84 -7.46 17.29 -45.18
CA GLN A 84 -8.36 17.79 -46.24
C GLN A 84 -8.23 19.31 -46.46
N GLN A 85 -8.56 19.66 -47.69
CA GLN A 85 -8.19 20.85 -48.44
C GLN A 85 -9.06 22.10 -48.19
N THR A 86 -8.42 23.23 -48.49
CA THR A 86 -8.91 24.53 -48.99
C THR A 86 -10.39 24.67 -49.35
N ASN A 87 -10.99 25.77 -48.87
CA ASN A 87 -11.86 26.61 -49.69
C ASN A 87 -11.68 28.10 -49.36
N THR A 88 -11.41 28.86 -50.41
CA THR A 88 -11.22 30.31 -50.49
C THR A 88 -12.54 31.07 -50.31
N ASN A 89 -12.50 32.20 -49.60
CA ASN A 89 -13.19 33.42 -50.03
C ASN A 89 -12.35 34.64 -49.64
N LEU A 90 -12.17 35.50 -50.63
CA LEU A 90 -11.30 36.66 -50.67
C LEU A 90 -12.12 37.92 -50.37
N ASN A 91 -11.70 38.74 -49.41
CA ASN A 91 -11.74 40.19 -49.60
C ASN A 91 -10.76 40.91 -48.67
N THR A 92 -9.95 41.73 -49.32
CA THR A 92 -8.78 42.49 -48.85
C THR A 92 -9.15 43.79 -48.13
N ASN A 93 -8.52 44.11 -46.99
CA ASN A 93 -7.61 45.27 -46.87
C ASN A 93 -6.95 45.37 -45.47
N THR A 94 -5.63 45.18 -45.45
CA THR A 94 -4.55 45.92 -44.75
C THR A 94 -4.83 46.62 -43.40
N GLN A 95 -4.20 46.13 -42.30
CA GLN A 95 -3.12 46.78 -41.53
C GLN A 95 -2.81 46.02 -40.21
N ASN A 96 -1.52 45.80 -39.97
CA ASN A 96 -0.87 45.37 -38.72
C ASN A 96 -1.21 46.33 -37.55
N THR A 97 -1.16 46.03 -36.24
CA THR A 97 -0.95 44.86 -35.36
C THR A 97 -1.18 45.37 -33.93
N ASN A 98 -1.49 44.46 -32.99
CA ASN A 98 -1.63 44.62 -31.53
C ASN A 98 -2.95 45.20 -31.03
N GLN A 99 -3.95 44.33 -30.83
CA GLN A 99 -4.90 44.48 -29.75
C GLN A 99 -5.19 43.15 -29.07
N ASN A 100 -5.02 43.19 -27.75
CA ASN A 100 -5.46 42.26 -26.74
C ASN A 100 -6.98 42.06 -26.86
N ALA A 101 -7.46 40.84 -27.11
CA ALA A 101 -8.88 40.52 -27.04
C ALA A 101 -9.06 39.11 -26.44
N ASN A 102 -9.36 39.13 -25.15
CA ASN A 102 -9.85 38.02 -24.36
C ASN A 102 -11.21 37.58 -24.93
N ILE A 103 -11.30 36.35 -25.47
CA ILE A 103 -12.58 35.67 -25.69
C ILE A 103 -12.44 34.25 -25.13
N VAL A 104 -12.97 34.09 -23.92
CA VAL A 104 -13.37 32.80 -23.36
C VAL A 104 -14.48 32.22 -24.25
N SER A 105 -14.29 31.00 -24.74
CA SER A 105 -15.39 30.13 -25.16
C SER A 105 -15.05 28.71 -24.76
N ASN A 106 -15.49 28.36 -23.56
CA ASN A 106 -15.51 27.00 -23.05
C ASN A 106 -16.61 26.23 -23.78
N LYS A 107 -16.24 25.23 -24.58
CA LYS A 107 -17.18 24.23 -25.10
C LYS A 107 -16.59 22.84 -24.89
N ASN A 108 -16.69 22.37 -23.65
CA ASN A 108 -16.49 20.96 -23.33
C ASN A 108 -17.65 20.14 -23.90
N ARG A 109 -17.35 19.30 -24.91
CA ARG A 109 -18.12 18.08 -25.21
C ARG A 109 -17.34 16.91 -24.63
N ASN A 110 -17.80 16.40 -23.49
CA ASN A 110 -17.25 15.17 -22.91
C ASN A 110 -18.00 13.97 -23.51
N THR A 111 -17.25 13.01 -24.05
CA THR A 111 -17.77 11.67 -24.38
C THR A 111 -16.77 10.70 -23.75
N ASN A 112 -17.15 10.10 -22.63
CA ASN A 112 -16.26 9.29 -21.81
C ASN A 112 -16.54 7.80 -22.07
N THR A 113 -15.51 7.05 -22.44
CA THR A 113 -15.50 5.59 -22.47
C THR A 113 -14.23 5.09 -21.78
N GLY A 114 -14.41 4.65 -20.53
CA GLY A 114 -13.61 3.73 -19.72
C GLY A 114 -12.08 3.68 -19.89
N ALA A 115 -11.36 4.20 -18.88
CA ALA A 115 -10.14 3.65 -18.25
C ALA A 115 -9.49 4.76 -17.39
N THR A 116 -9.67 4.74 -16.07
CA THR A 116 -9.04 5.71 -15.17
C THR A 116 -7.62 5.27 -14.81
N LEU A 117 -6.64 5.73 -15.58
CA LEU A 117 -5.29 6.01 -15.10
C LEU A 117 -5.21 7.53 -14.93
N ASN A 118 -5.18 8.02 -13.69
CA ASN A 118 -4.86 9.42 -13.42
C ASN A 118 -3.46 9.49 -12.80
N PHE A 119 -2.46 9.69 -13.65
CA PHE A 119 -1.16 10.21 -13.25
C PHE A 119 -1.27 11.74 -13.20
N ASN A 120 -0.99 12.36 -12.05
CA ASN A 120 -0.75 13.80 -11.99
C ASN A 120 0.53 14.08 -11.19
N ILE A 121 1.65 14.28 -11.90
CA ILE A 121 2.90 14.80 -11.34
C ILE A 121 2.97 16.29 -11.70
N ASN A 122 2.68 17.16 -10.73
CA ASN A 122 3.03 18.58 -10.80
C ASN A 122 4.42 18.78 -10.19
N GLY A 123 5.46 18.46 -10.96
CA GLY A 123 6.83 18.89 -10.63
C GLY A 123 7.07 20.32 -11.12
N GLN A 124 6.93 21.32 -10.25
CA GLN A 124 7.46 22.67 -10.53
C GLN A 124 8.73 22.92 -9.71
N LEU A 125 9.88 22.82 -10.39
CA LEU A 125 11.13 23.42 -9.92
C LEU A 125 11.14 24.88 -10.41
N ASN A 126 10.92 25.83 -9.51
CA ASN A 126 10.94 27.26 -9.84
C ASN A 126 12.23 27.90 -9.30
N THR A 127 13.22 28.11 -10.17
CA THR A 127 14.45 28.85 -9.84
C THR A 127 14.22 30.33 -10.17
N ASN A 128 14.00 31.16 -9.15
CA ASN A 128 13.91 32.62 -9.30
C ASN A 128 15.28 33.29 -9.12
N ILE A 129 15.82 33.87 -10.21
CA ILE A 129 16.79 34.98 -10.12
C ILE A 129 16.09 36.23 -10.63
N GLN A 130 16.01 37.22 -9.74
CA GLN A 130 15.23 38.45 -9.84
C GLN A 130 15.92 39.49 -10.74
N THR A 131 15.18 40.19 -11.61
CA THR A 131 15.28 41.66 -11.80
C THR A 131 14.09 42.17 -12.62
N GLY A 132 13.34 43.13 -12.07
CA GLY A 132 12.39 43.96 -12.81
C GLY A 132 10.92 43.82 -12.38
N LEU A 133 10.38 44.89 -11.79
CA LEU A 133 9.00 45.06 -11.35
C LEU A 133 7.97 44.74 -12.46
N ASN A 134 7.17 43.70 -12.25
CA ASN A 134 5.73 43.74 -12.54
C ASN A 134 5.04 42.63 -11.72
N GLY A 135 4.27 43.02 -10.70
CA GLY A 135 3.56 42.08 -9.84
C GLY A 135 2.42 41.41 -10.58
N ASN A 136 2.67 40.27 -11.21
CA ASN A 136 1.61 39.30 -11.49
C ASN A 136 1.39 38.51 -10.19
N THR A 137 0.16 38.55 -9.68
CA THR A 137 -0.26 37.65 -8.60
C THR A 137 -1.06 36.56 -9.29
N ASN A 138 -0.39 35.45 -9.61
CA ASN A 138 -1.08 34.27 -10.12
C ASN A 138 -1.60 33.48 -8.92
N THR A 139 -2.81 33.79 -8.47
CA THR A 139 -3.52 33.01 -7.45
C THR A 139 -3.92 31.67 -8.07
N LEU A 140 -3.03 30.69 -8.02
CA LEU A 140 -3.34 29.29 -8.28
C LEU A 140 -4.25 28.80 -7.14
N THR A 141 -5.55 28.97 -7.31
CA THR A 141 -6.54 28.27 -6.50
C THR A 141 -6.60 26.86 -7.03
N ASN A 142 -5.81 25.97 -6.43
CA ASN A 142 -5.88 24.55 -6.72
C ASN A 142 -7.16 24.01 -6.07
N SER A 143 -8.31 24.15 -6.73
CA SER A 143 -9.48 23.32 -6.42
C SER A 143 -9.21 21.95 -7.01
N ASN A 144 -8.61 21.07 -6.21
CA ASN A 144 -8.73 19.64 -6.45
C ASN A 144 -10.17 19.23 -6.15
N THR A 145 -11.06 19.29 -7.13
CA THR A 145 -12.21 18.37 -7.09
C THR A 145 -11.63 16.98 -7.28
N ASN A 146 -11.41 16.29 -6.16
CA ASN A 146 -11.19 14.85 -6.14
C ASN A 146 -12.47 14.21 -6.68
N THR A 147 -12.59 14.13 -8.00
CA THR A 147 -13.47 13.15 -8.63
C THR A 147 -12.73 11.83 -8.65
N SER A 148 -12.45 11.29 -7.44
CA SER A 148 -12.83 9.91 -7.22
C SER A 148 -14.30 9.90 -7.62
N ALA A 149 -14.63 9.21 -8.70
CA ALA A 149 -16.02 9.00 -9.04
C ALA A 149 -16.62 8.31 -7.82
N GLY A 150 -17.21 9.14 -6.95
CA GLY A 150 -17.89 8.70 -5.77
C GLY A 150 -18.92 7.74 -6.28
N THR A 151 -18.80 6.48 -5.86
CA THR A 151 -19.98 5.69 -5.57
C THR A 151 -20.87 6.64 -4.78
N THR A 152 -21.98 7.07 -5.37
CA THR A 152 -23.01 7.81 -4.65
C THR A 152 -23.23 7.09 -3.33
N PRO A 153 -22.97 7.74 -2.19
CA PRO A 153 -23.33 7.16 -0.92
C PRO A 153 -24.86 7.04 -0.92
N GLY A 154 -25.38 5.81 -0.99
CA GLY A 154 -26.82 5.58 -0.94
C GLY A 154 -27.43 4.65 -2.00
N LEU A 155 -26.68 4.05 -2.93
CA LEU A 155 -27.22 2.95 -3.77
C LEU A 155 -26.21 1.82 -3.96
N SER A 156 -26.00 1.01 -2.92
CA SER A 156 -25.30 -0.28 -3.04
C SER A 156 -25.96 -1.38 -2.22
N SER A 157 -27.29 -1.50 -2.35
CA SER A 157 -28.06 -2.60 -1.75
C SER A 157 -27.83 -3.96 -2.43
N ASP A 158 -26.84 -4.08 -3.32
CA ASP A 158 -26.56 -5.27 -4.14
C ASP A 158 -25.07 -5.69 -4.08
N ILE A 159 -24.29 -5.11 -3.16
CA ILE A 159 -22.96 -5.63 -2.86
C ILE A 159 -23.11 -6.74 -1.85
N LYS A 160 -22.59 -7.91 -2.18
CA LYS A 160 -22.54 -9.06 -1.30
C LYS A 160 -21.12 -9.53 -1.12
N ASP A 161 -20.86 -10.18 0.01
CA ASP A 161 -19.62 -10.92 0.18
C ASP A 161 -19.51 -12.03 -0.86
N SER A 162 -18.27 -12.35 -1.19
CA SER A 162 -17.95 -13.51 -2.00
C SER A 162 -18.30 -14.79 -1.26
N ARG A 163 -18.11 -15.92 -1.93
CA ARG A 163 -18.44 -17.22 -1.35
C ARG A 163 -17.76 -17.39 0.01
N ASP A 164 -18.57 -17.67 1.03
CA ASP A 164 -18.19 -18.14 2.37
C ASP A 164 -18.85 -19.52 2.54
N LYS A 165 -18.04 -20.59 2.55
CA LYS A 165 -18.54 -21.96 2.45
C LYS A 165 -19.10 -22.51 3.76
N ASP A 166 -18.56 -22.14 4.90
CA ASP A 166 -18.99 -22.62 6.22
C ASP A 166 -19.77 -21.57 7.03
N ARG A 167 -19.87 -20.35 6.50
CA ARG A 167 -20.76 -19.26 6.95
C ARG A 167 -20.39 -18.69 8.30
N ASP A 168 -19.10 -18.58 8.54
CA ASP A 168 -18.53 -18.09 9.78
C ASP A 168 -18.25 -16.56 9.73
N GLY A 169 -18.42 -15.96 8.54
CA GLY A 169 -18.20 -14.54 8.29
C GLY A 169 -16.82 -14.25 7.69
N LEU A 170 -16.07 -15.24 7.24
CA LEU A 170 -14.85 -15.09 6.47
C LEU A 170 -15.06 -15.67 5.06
N THR A 171 -14.78 -14.90 4.01
CA THR A 171 -14.93 -15.44 2.64
C THR A 171 -13.89 -16.53 2.37
N ASP A 172 -14.15 -17.44 1.43
CA ASP A 172 -13.19 -18.46 0.99
C ASP A 172 -11.83 -17.85 0.54
N VAL A 173 -11.82 -16.58 0.12
CA VAL A 173 -10.59 -15.85 -0.23
C VAL A 173 -9.87 -15.31 1.00
N GLU A 174 -10.61 -14.82 1.99
CA GLU A 174 -10.05 -14.43 3.28
C GLU A 174 -9.55 -15.64 4.08
N GLU A 175 -10.21 -16.78 3.93
CA GLU A 175 -9.78 -18.05 4.52
C GLU A 175 -8.35 -18.41 4.09
N ASP A 176 -8.04 -18.28 2.79
CA ASP A 176 -6.68 -18.43 2.28
C ASP A 176 -5.73 -17.36 2.82
N LEU A 177 -6.20 -16.11 2.94
CA LEU A 177 -5.42 -14.98 3.47
C LEU A 177 -4.96 -15.24 4.91
N TYR A 178 -5.86 -15.71 5.77
CA TYR A 178 -5.64 -15.97 7.20
C TYR A 178 -5.21 -17.41 7.54
N ALA A 179 -5.04 -18.26 6.53
CA ALA A 179 -4.62 -19.66 6.65
C ALA A 179 -5.59 -20.53 7.49
N THR A 180 -6.87 -20.21 7.43
CA THR A 180 -7.97 -20.94 8.05
C THR A 180 -8.51 -22.04 7.12
N LYS A 181 -9.52 -22.78 7.57
CA LYS A 181 -10.05 -23.97 6.91
C LYS A 181 -11.48 -23.70 6.42
N PHE A 182 -11.61 -23.44 5.12
CA PHE A 182 -12.84 -23.05 4.42
C PHE A 182 -14.08 -23.99 4.52
N GLN A 183 -14.06 -25.02 5.36
CA GLN A 183 -15.18 -25.92 5.60
C GLN A 183 -15.47 -26.08 7.10
N LEU A 184 -14.73 -25.38 7.96
CA LEU A 184 -14.78 -25.47 9.40
C LEU A 184 -14.84 -24.04 9.94
N PRO A 185 -15.98 -23.62 10.52
CA PRO A 185 -16.14 -22.26 11.06
C PRO A 185 -15.15 -21.85 12.15
N ASP A 186 -14.43 -22.81 12.72
CA ASP A 186 -13.49 -22.64 13.82
C ASP A 186 -12.29 -23.54 13.49
N SER A 187 -11.20 -22.91 13.06
CA SER A 187 -10.04 -23.57 12.49
C SER A 187 -9.15 -24.19 13.56
N ASP A 188 -8.90 -23.50 14.67
CA ASP A 188 -8.01 -23.99 15.72
C ASP A 188 -8.73 -24.73 16.86
N LYS A 189 -10.07 -24.68 16.87
CA LYS A 189 -10.99 -25.38 17.77
C LYS A 189 -10.98 -24.84 19.18
N ASP A 190 -10.75 -23.55 19.34
CA ASP A 190 -10.77 -22.87 20.64
C ASP A 190 -12.18 -22.42 21.07
N GLY A 191 -13.17 -22.54 20.17
CA GLY A 191 -14.58 -22.23 20.42
C GLY A 191 -15.01 -20.86 19.93
N TYR A 192 -14.14 -20.08 19.28
CA TYR A 192 -14.49 -18.90 18.52
C TYR A 192 -14.50 -19.21 17.02
N VAL A 193 -15.32 -18.48 16.25
CA VAL A 193 -15.37 -18.66 14.80
C VAL A 193 -14.37 -17.74 14.11
N ASP A 194 -13.74 -18.21 13.04
CA ASP A 194 -12.56 -17.57 12.43
C ASP A 194 -12.88 -16.12 12.02
N GLY A 195 -14.03 -15.90 11.37
CA GLY A 195 -14.50 -14.57 10.98
C GLY A 195 -14.72 -13.59 12.16
N THR A 196 -15.07 -14.10 13.35
CA THR A 196 -15.20 -13.26 14.55
C THR A 196 -13.84 -12.90 15.13
N GLU A 197 -12.91 -13.84 15.13
CA GLU A 197 -11.56 -13.64 15.63
C GLU A 197 -10.79 -12.63 14.77
N VAL A 198 -10.82 -12.80 13.45
CA VAL A 198 -10.18 -11.87 12.50
C VAL A 198 -10.71 -10.45 12.72
N ARG A 199 -12.02 -10.28 12.76
CA ARG A 199 -12.68 -8.98 13.03
C ARG A 199 -12.30 -8.41 14.40
N GLY A 200 -12.00 -9.28 15.37
CA GLY A 200 -11.60 -8.95 16.74
C GLY A 200 -10.09 -8.78 16.94
N LEU A 201 -9.27 -8.84 15.90
CA LEU A 201 -7.80 -8.80 15.95
C LEU A 201 -7.15 -10.01 16.65
N PHE A 202 -7.87 -11.14 16.73
CA PHE A 202 -7.40 -12.42 17.24
C PHE A 202 -7.02 -13.37 16.12
N SER A 203 -6.14 -14.33 16.43
CA SER A 203 -5.60 -15.28 15.47
C SER A 203 -6.52 -16.51 15.33
N PRO A 204 -7.17 -16.73 14.18
CA PRO A 204 -8.07 -17.88 13.97
C PRO A 204 -7.36 -19.23 13.79
N THR A 205 -6.04 -19.26 14.00
CA THR A 205 -5.21 -20.45 13.81
C THR A 205 -4.33 -20.76 15.01
N GLU A 206 -4.34 -19.88 16.02
CA GLU A 206 -3.49 -20.00 17.20
C GLU A 206 -4.20 -19.43 18.45
N GLU A 207 -4.86 -20.32 19.19
CA GLU A 207 -5.56 -20.04 20.46
C GLU A 207 -4.84 -19.01 21.34
N GLY A 208 -5.57 -17.96 21.71
CA GLY A 208 -5.12 -16.93 22.65
C GLY A 208 -4.09 -15.94 22.10
N LYS A 209 -3.77 -15.98 20.80
CA LYS A 209 -2.89 -14.99 20.16
C LYS A 209 -3.69 -13.91 19.42
N THR A 210 -3.10 -12.71 19.32
CA THR A 210 -3.56 -11.68 18.39
C THR A 210 -3.05 -11.93 16.97
N LEU A 211 -3.66 -11.28 15.96
CA LEU A 211 -3.18 -11.36 14.57
C LEU A 211 -1.72 -10.90 14.41
N LEU A 212 -1.27 -9.92 15.21
CA LEU A 212 0.14 -9.49 15.24
C LEU A 212 1.05 -10.55 15.86
N GLN A 213 0.58 -11.23 16.91
CA GLN A 213 1.37 -12.25 17.62
C GLN A 213 1.52 -13.54 16.81
N SER A 214 0.51 -13.93 16.03
CA SER A 214 0.61 -15.04 15.06
C SER A 214 1.40 -14.66 13.80
N GLY A 215 1.53 -13.36 13.54
CA GLY A 215 2.21 -12.84 12.35
C GLY A 215 1.39 -12.96 11.07
N LEU A 216 0.07 -13.18 11.20
CA LEU A 216 -0.89 -13.07 10.10
C LEU A 216 -1.05 -11.61 9.66
N ASN A 217 -0.95 -10.67 10.60
CA ASN A 217 -0.92 -9.23 10.34
C ASN A 217 0.44 -8.61 10.68
N ILE A 218 0.66 -7.44 10.10
CA ILE A 218 1.70 -6.49 10.49
C ILE A 218 1.08 -5.10 10.66
N GLU A 219 1.80 -4.19 11.30
CA GLU A 219 1.36 -2.81 11.54
C GLU A 219 2.08 -1.85 10.58
N TYR A 220 1.32 -0.96 9.95
CA TYR A 220 1.84 0.23 9.27
C TYR A 220 1.69 1.44 10.18
N THR A 221 2.70 2.31 10.21
CA THR A 221 2.67 3.57 10.97
C THR A 221 3.02 4.73 10.07
N ASN A 222 2.14 5.73 10.02
CA ASN A 222 2.40 7.01 9.40
C ASN A 222 2.75 8.04 10.48
N ALA A 223 4.06 8.26 10.69
CA ALA A 223 4.52 9.19 11.71
C ALA A 223 4.25 10.67 11.36
N LEU A 224 4.04 11.00 10.08
CA LEU A 224 3.78 12.37 9.62
C LEU A 224 2.39 12.84 10.06
N TYR A 225 1.39 11.97 9.95
CA TYR A 225 -0.01 12.27 10.31
C TYR A 225 -0.48 11.59 11.60
N GLY A 226 0.39 10.83 12.26
CA GLY A 226 0.14 10.29 13.60
C GLY A 226 -0.91 9.18 13.64
N TRP A 227 -0.90 8.25 12.68
CA TRP A 227 -1.82 7.11 12.69
C TRP A 227 -1.10 5.78 12.44
N SER A 228 -1.68 4.70 12.96
CA SER A 228 -1.28 3.33 12.61
C SER A 228 -2.49 2.46 12.27
N ILE A 229 -2.24 1.39 11.54
CA ILE A 229 -3.26 0.40 11.17
C ILE A 229 -2.60 -0.97 11.02
N GLN A 230 -3.30 -2.03 11.39
CA GLN A 230 -2.92 -3.40 11.06
C GLN A 230 -3.46 -3.78 9.69
N TYR A 231 -2.68 -4.56 8.95
CA TYR A 231 -3.09 -5.11 7.66
C TYR A 231 -2.51 -6.52 7.47
N PRO A 232 -3.12 -7.34 6.60
CA PRO A 232 -2.64 -8.69 6.34
C PRO A 232 -1.20 -8.67 5.82
N LYS A 233 -0.33 -9.51 6.38
CA LYS A 233 1.09 -9.58 6.00
C LYS A 233 1.32 -9.95 4.53
N LYS A 234 0.35 -10.60 3.89
CA LYS A 234 0.42 -10.95 2.45
C LYS A 234 0.15 -9.75 1.53
N TRP A 235 -0.42 -8.66 2.05
CA TRP A 235 -0.71 -7.47 1.26
C TRP A 235 0.51 -6.55 1.18
N VAL A 236 0.51 -5.70 0.17
CA VAL A 236 1.55 -4.69 -0.07
C VAL A 236 1.00 -3.30 0.20
N GLU A 237 1.71 -2.52 1.01
CA GLU A 237 1.46 -1.11 1.22
C GLU A 237 2.30 -0.23 0.28
N ALA A 238 1.74 0.87 -0.23
CA ALA A 238 2.46 1.84 -1.03
C ALA A 238 1.91 3.26 -0.87
N PRO A 239 2.75 4.29 -0.65
CA PRO A 239 2.29 5.67 -0.68
C PRO A 239 2.00 6.13 -2.12
N LEU A 240 0.94 6.91 -2.28
CA LEU A 240 0.60 7.62 -3.51
C LEU A 240 1.08 9.06 -3.41
N GLY A 241 2.35 9.27 -3.77
CA GLY A 241 3.01 10.58 -3.65
C GLY A 241 4.11 10.57 -2.58
N SER A 242 4.82 11.69 -2.47
CA SER A 242 5.95 11.84 -1.54
C SER A 242 5.58 12.44 -0.18
N ASP A 243 4.33 12.91 -0.03
CA ASP A 243 3.80 13.54 1.18
C ASP A 243 3.10 12.52 2.11
N GLU A 244 3.05 11.25 1.71
CA GLU A 244 2.44 10.12 2.44
C GLU A 244 1.00 10.39 2.92
N SER A 245 0.30 11.31 2.24
CA SER A 245 -1.09 11.67 2.57
C SER A 245 -2.08 10.62 2.10
N GLN A 246 -1.65 9.68 1.26
CA GLN A 246 -2.48 8.64 0.68
C GLN A 246 -1.69 7.33 0.67
N ILE A 247 -2.15 6.33 1.42
CA ILE A 247 -1.51 5.01 1.53
C ILE A 247 -2.46 3.95 1.00
N LEU A 248 -1.96 3.15 0.05
CA LEU A 248 -2.70 2.08 -0.59
C LEU A 248 -2.27 0.73 -0.02
N PHE A 249 -3.22 -0.12 0.36
CA PHE A 249 -3.00 -1.51 0.79
C PHE A 249 -3.62 -2.45 -0.24
N THR A 250 -2.80 -3.26 -0.89
CA THR A 250 -3.20 -4.08 -2.04
C THR A 250 -3.02 -5.58 -1.79
N SER A 251 -4.03 -6.36 -2.16
CA SER A 251 -3.92 -7.81 -2.25
C SER A 251 -3.27 -8.23 -3.58
N ASP A 252 -2.50 -9.31 -3.57
CA ASP A 252 -1.94 -9.94 -4.76
C ASP A 252 -2.90 -10.95 -5.43
N THR A 253 -3.97 -11.36 -4.75
CA THR A 253 -4.87 -12.43 -5.24
C THR A 253 -6.14 -11.90 -5.91
N GLN A 254 -6.62 -10.70 -5.59
CA GLN A 254 -7.83 -10.11 -6.19
C GLN A 254 -7.53 -8.76 -6.86
N PRO A 255 -7.31 -8.74 -8.18
CA PRO A 255 -7.12 -7.50 -8.92
C PRO A 255 -8.32 -6.56 -8.79
N GLY A 256 -8.03 -5.27 -8.60
CA GLY A 256 -9.03 -4.21 -8.52
C GLY A 256 -9.74 -4.08 -7.18
N GLU A 257 -9.29 -4.80 -6.16
CA GLU A 257 -9.73 -4.63 -4.77
C GLU A 257 -8.57 -4.17 -3.89
N PHE A 258 -8.77 -3.08 -3.16
CA PHE A 258 -7.73 -2.50 -2.31
C PHE A 258 -8.35 -1.62 -1.23
N VAL A 259 -7.61 -1.44 -0.14
CA VAL A 259 -7.96 -0.50 0.93
C VAL A 259 -7.06 0.72 0.83
N GLU A 260 -7.60 1.88 1.15
CA GLU A 260 -6.88 3.14 1.07
C GLU A 260 -7.13 3.98 2.31
N VAL A 261 -6.06 4.61 2.82
CA VAL A 261 -6.13 5.61 3.88
C VAL A 261 -5.68 6.95 3.31
N ILE A 262 -6.56 7.95 3.36
CA ILE A 262 -6.34 9.30 2.82
C ILE A 262 -6.37 10.29 3.97
N VAL A 263 -5.44 11.24 3.99
CA VAL A 263 -5.35 12.34 4.95
C VAL A 263 -5.47 13.66 4.20
N ILE A 264 -6.41 14.50 4.63
CA ILE A 264 -6.64 15.84 4.09
C ILE A 264 -6.59 16.84 5.25
N ALA A 265 -5.99 18.01 5.04
CA ALA A 265 -5.99 19.07 6.03
C ALA A 265 -7.42 19.58 6.33
N ASN A 266 -7.77 19.70 7.61
CA ASN A 266 -9.05 20.21 8.09
C ASN A 266 -9.00 21.72 8.33
N THR A 267 -8.80 22.50 7.27
CA THR A 267 -8.62 23.97 7.36
C THR A 267 -9.81 24.72 7.93
N ASN A 268 -10.99 24.11 7.91
CA ASN A 268 -12.24 24.68 8.42
C ASN A 268 -12.60 24.16 9.82
N HIS A 269 -11.78 23.30 10.43
CA HIS A 269 -12.03 22.66 11.74
C HIS A 269 -13.41 22.00 11.83
N GLN A 270 -13.82 21.33 10.75
CA GLN A 270 -15.12 20.67 10.65
C GLN A 270 -15.10 19.32 11.35
N THR A 271 -16.24 18.92 11.89
CA THR A 271 -16.47 17.51 12.24
C THR A 271 -16.51 16.65 10.98
N ALA A 272 -16.29 15.34 11.11
CA ALA A 272 -16.36 14.41 9.97
C ALA A 272 -17.73 14.45 9.27
N ALA A 273 -18.82 14.57 10.04
CA ALA A 273 -20.17 14.67 9.51
C ALA A 273 -20.39 15.95 8.69
N GLU A 274 -19.96 17.11 9.21
CA GLU A 274 -20.05 18.39 8.50
C GLU A 274 -19.20 18.40 7.24
N TRP A 275 -17.98 17.87 7.33
CA TRP A 275 -17.10 17.75 6.18
C TRP A 275 -17.76 16.87 5.11
N TYR A 276 -18.26 15.69 5.48
CA TYR A 276 -18.91 14.77 4.57
C TYR A 276 -20.14 15.39 3.88
N ILE A 277 -21.05 16.02 4.64
CA ILE A 277 -22.24 16.69 4.09
C ILE A 277 -21.84 17.84 3.15
N SER A 278 -20.73 18.55 3.45
CA SER A 278 -20.22 19.62 2.57
C SER A 278 -19.73 19.10 1.21
N GLN A 279 -19.17 17.88 1.17
CA GLN A 279 -18.73 17.26 -0.08
C GLN A 279 -19.89 16.68 -0.87
N TYR A 280 -20.95 16.23 -0.20
CA TYR A 280 -22.12 15.59 -0.82
C TYR A 280 -23.44 16.25 -0.39
N PRO A 281 -23.79 17.44 -0.94
CA PRO A 281 -24.98 18.18 -0.50
C PRO A 281 -26.31 17.46 -0.71
N SER A 282 -26.34 16.41 -1.54
CA SER A 282 -27.51 15.57 -1.78
C SER A 282 -27.70 14.47 -0.72
N VAL A 283 -26.71 14.26 0.15
CA VAL A 283 -26.71 13.23 1.20
C VAL A 283 -27.21 13.83 2.50
N THR A 284 -27.99 13.06 3.26
CA THR A 284 -28.56 13.48 4.53
C THR A 284 -27.92 12.74 5.69
N SER A 285 -28.13 13.21 6.92
CA SER A 285 -27.67 12.51 8.13
C SER A 285 -28.25 11.09 8.29
N ALA A 286 -29.26 10.71 7.50
CA ALA A 286 -29.83 9.36 7.49
C ALA A 286 -28.97 8.36 6.71
N ASP A 287 -28.07 8.83 5.86
CA ASP A 287 -27.23 8.03 4.95
C ASP A 287 -25.85 7.71 5.55
N ILE A 288 -25.61 8.16 6.78
CA ILE A 288 -24.38 7.96 7.54
C ILE A 288 -24.70 7.57 8.98
N ASP A 289 -23.80 6.80 9.59
CA ASP A 289 -23.85 6.47 11.01
C ASP A 289 -22.63 7.04 11.73
N ALA A 290 -22.80 7.50 12.97
CA ALA A 290 -21.69 8.02 13.77
C ALA A 290 -20.79 6.88 14.28
N VAL A 291 -19.48 7.11 14.34
CA VAL A 291 -18.51 6.14 14.81
C VAL A 291 -17.39 6.82 15.61
N THR A 292 -16.70 6.06 16.45
CA THR A 292 -15.47 6.50 17.14
C THR A 292 -14.41 5.43 16.93
N LEU A 293 -13.26 5.82 16.35
CA LEU A 293 -12.15 4.92 16.01
C LEU A 293 -10.82 5.60 16.35
N GLY A 294 -9.90 4.88 16.99
CA GLY A 294 -8.59 5.42 17.38
C GLY A 294 -8.66 6.71 18.21
N GLY A 295 -9.72 6.90 18.99
CA GLY A 295 -9.99 8.14 19.74
C GLY A 295 -10.54 9.31 18.92
N LEU A 296 -10.73 9.16 17.61
CA LEU A 296 -11.31 10.16 16.71
C LEU A 296 -12.82 9.95 16.54
N GLN A 297 -13.56 11.06 16.46
CA GLN A 297 -14.97 11.02 16.08
C GLN A 297 -15.11 11.02 14.57
N GLY A 298 -16.09 10.27 14.07
CA GLY A 298 -16.26 10.06 12.65
C GLY A 298 -17.66 9.69 12.22
N VAL A 299 -17.79 9.42 10.93
CA VAL A 299 -18.98 8.87 10.29
C VAL A 299 -18.62 7.73 9.36
N VAL A 300 -19.52 6.78 9.20
CA VAL A 300 -19.42 5.66 8.25
C VAL A 300 -20.59 5.71 7.28
N GLY A 301 -20.34 5.41 6.01
CA GLY A 301 -21.40 5.23 5.01
C GLY A 301 -22.29 4.02 5.34
N LYS A 302 -23.55 4.01 4.90
CA LYS A 302 -24.48 2.90 5.16
C LYS A 302 -24.03 1.53 4.66
N ASP A 303 -23.18 1.48 3.65
CA ASP A 303 -22.61 0.25 3.12
C ASP A 303 -21.42 -0.28 3.96
N GLY A 304 -20.91 0.53 4.90
CA GLY A 304 -19.80 0.16 5.76
C GLY A 304 -18.43 0.16 5.08
N TYR A 305 -18.31 0.68 3.84
CA TYR A 305 -17.06 0.62 3.06
C TYR A 305 -16.27 1.92 3.00
N VAL A 306 -16.76 2.97 3.67
CA VAL A 306 -16.08 4.25 3.78
C VAL A 306 -16.28 4.85 5.17
N TYR A 307 -15.17 5.20 5.81
CA TYR A 307 -15.11 5.85 7.11
C TYR A 307 -14.44 7.20 6.96
N TYR A 308 -15.03 8.23 7.55
CA TYR A 308 -14.43 9.56 7.68
C TYR A 308 -14.23 9.86 9.17
N LEU A 309 -13.00 10.14 9.57
CA LEU A 309 -12.64 10.51 10.94
C LEU A 309 -12.06 11.92 10.93
N ALA A 310 -12.31 12.71 11.97
CA ALA A 310 -11.85 14.09 12.03
C ALA A 310 -11.19 14.43 13.37
N ASN A 311 -10.17 15.27 13.31
CA ASN A 311 -9.68 16.09 14.42
C ASN A 311 -9.53 17.55 13.93
N ASP A 312 -8.97 18.42 14.78
CA ASP A 312 -8.82 19.85 14.45
C ASP A 312 -7.91 20.13 13.25
N GLU A 313 -6.97 19.22 12.93
CA GLU A 313 -5.95 19.41 11.90
C GLU A 313 -6.22 18.62 10.61
N TYR A 314 -6.89 17.47 10.71
CA TYR A 314 -6.99 16.49 9.64
C TYR A 314 -8.36 15.80 9.56
N ILE A 315 -8.73 15.45 8.33
CA ILE A 315 -9.76 14.48 7.99
C ILE A 315 -9.06 13.23 7.46
N PHE A 316 -9.32 12.09 8.09
CA PHE A 316 -8.87 10.77 7.65
C PHE A 316 -10.02 10.08 6.93
N THR A 317 -9.74 9.47 5.78
CA THR A 317 -10.69 8.61 5.05
C THR A 317 -10.12 7.21 4.97
N LEU A 318 -10.83 6.21 5.48
CA LEU A 318 -10.51 4.80 5.26
C LEU A 318 -11.56 4.24 4.31
N VAL A 319 -11.15 3.73 3.15
CA VAL A 319 -12.07 3.28 2.10
C VAL A 319 -11.65 1.94 1.53
N TYR A 320 -12.63 1.07 1.32
CA TYR A 320 -12.47 -0.17 0.56
C TYR A 320 -12.97 0.04 -0.87
N GLN A 321 -12.05 -0.07 -1.83
CA GLN A 321 -12.32 0.12 -3.24
C GLN A 321 -12.40 -1.23 -3.94
N PHE A 322 -13.50 -1.45 -4.66
CA PHE A 322 -13.77 -2.67 -5.44
C PHE A 322 -14.31 -2.36 -6.85
N GLY A 323 -14.21 -1.10 -7.29
CA GLY A 323 -14.61 -0.64 -8.61
C GLY A 323 -16.11 -0.86 -8.88
N THR A 324 -16.42 -1.57 -9.97
CA THR A 324 -17.81 -1.88 -10.37
C THR A 324 -18.25 -3.29 -9.97
N LYS A 325 -17.48 -3.98 -9.12
CA LYS A 325 -17.82 -5.32 -8.65
C LYS A 325 -19.06 -5.26 -7.77
N LYS A 326 -19.86 -6.33 -7.83
CA LYS A 326 -21.02 -6.57 -6.95
C LYS A 326 -20.75 -7.62 -5.88
N GLU A 327 -19.58 -8.23 -5.96
CA GLU A 327 -19.11 -9.26 -5.06
C GLU A 327 -17.73 -8.83 -4.56
N VAL A 328 -17.57 -8.76 -3.24
CA VAL A 328 -16.34 -8.30 -2.58
C VAL A 328 -15.70 -9.44 -1.82
N HIS A 329 -14.38 -9.46 -1.74
CA HIS A 329 -13.64 -10.57 -1.16
C HIS A 329 -13.05 -10.26 0.20
N TYR A 330 -12.99 -9.00 0.64
CA TYR A 330 -12.23 -8.60 1.82
C TYR A 330 -13.03 -7.73 2.79
N SER A 331 -14.32 -7.97 2.94
CA SER A 331 -15.18 -7.17 3.83
C SER A 331 -14.78 -7.32 5.30
N THR A 332 -14.56 -8.54 5.78
CA THR A 332 -14.11 -8.79 7.16
C THR A 332 -12.69 -8.29 7.39
N THR A 333 -11.81 -8.44 6.40
CA THR A 333 -10.46 -7.89 6.41
C THR A 333 -10.48 -6.36 6.49
N PHE A 334 -11.33 -5.69 5.70
CA PHE A 334 -11.47 -4.24 5.77
C PHE A 334 -12.00 -3.79 7.14
N GLU A 335 -13.01 -4.46 7.67
CA GLU A 335 -13.53 -4.16 9.01
C GLU A 335 -12.46 -4.34 10.09
N MET A 336 -11.66 -5.42 9.99
CA MET A 336 -10.50 -5.66 10.84
C MET A 336 -9.50 -4.50 10.76
N MET A 337 -9.13 -4.08 9.54
CA MET A 337 -8.20 -2.96 9.34
C MET A 337 -8.74 -1.69 10.00
N VAL A 338 -10.01 -1.34 9.75
CA VAL A 338 -10.68 -0.18 10.34
C VAL A 338 -10.69 -0.24 11.86
N LYS A 339 -10.98 -1.40 12.46
CA LYS A 339 -10.98 -1.61 13.92
C LYS A 339 -9.60 -1.49 14.55
N SER A 340 -8.54 -1.76 13.79
CA SER A 340 -7.15 -1.61 14.23
C SER A 340 -6.60 -0.19 14.08
N PHE A 341 -7.38 0.74 13.49
CA PHE A 341 -6.93 2.10 13.27
C PHE A 341 -6.76 2.83 14.61
N GLU A 342 -5.56 3.35 14.84
CA GLU A 342 -5.22 4.14 16.00
C GLU A 342 -4.68 5.50 15.57
N TYR A 343 -5.05 6.54 16.32
CA TYR A 343 -4.49 7.88 16.15
C TYR A 343 -3.72 8.29 17.39
N THR A 344 -2.49 8.74 17.19
CA THR A 344 -1.64 9.37 18.19
C THR A 344 -1.07 10.63 17.59
N ALA A 345 -1.44 11.79 18.14
CA ALA A 345 -0.98 13.08 17.65
C ALA A 345 0.54 13.07 17.42
N PRO A 346 1.02 13.46 16.23
CA PRO A 346 2.45 13.42 15.92
C PRO A 346 3.19 14.31 16.90
N ALA A 347 4.36 13.86 17.35
CA ALA A 347 5.20 14.65 18.24
C ALA A 347 5.57 15.95 17.51
N GLN A 348 5.03 17.08 17.99
CA GLN A 348 5.41 18.40 17.48
C GLN A 348 6.95 18.51 17.50
N PRO A 349 7.60 18.95 16.43
CA PRO A 349 9.03 19.21 16.48
C PRO A 349 9.26 20.25 17.58
N THR A 350 10.07 19.90 18.58
CA THR A 350 10.50 20.84 19.63
C THR A 350 11.09 22.06 18.94
N ASN A 351 10.41 23.20 19.03
CA ASN A 351 10.91 24.50 18.58
C ASN A 351 12.17 24.86 19.38
N VAL A 352 13.33 24.39 18.95
CA VAL A 352 14.61 24.95 19.39
C VAL A 352 14.85 26.17 18.52
N ASN A 353 14.26 27.30 18.92
CA ASN A 353 14.77 28.66 18.62
C ASN A 353 13.96 29.70 19.41
N SER A 354 14.03 29.63 20.74
CA SER A 354 13.87 30.82 21.57
C SER A 354 15.20 31.58 21.59
N VAL A 355 15.53 32.28 20.50
CA VAL A 355 16.56 33.31 20.57
C VAL A 355 15.91 34.54 21.18
N THR A 356 16.02 34.67 22.50
CA THR A 356 15.84 35.93 23.21
C THR A 356 16.86 36.94 22.69
N ASN A 357 16.46 37.80 21.77
CA ASN A 357 17.16 39.06 21.54
C ASN A 357 16.78 40.02 22.67
N SER A 358 17.52 39.94 23.77
CA SER A 358 17.73 41.10 24.63
C SER A 358 18.85 41.91 24.01
N ASN A 359 18.55 43.07 23.45
CA ASN A 359 19.56 44.10 23.23
C ASN A 359 19.07 45.42 23.82
N SER A 360 19.98 45.94 24.64
CA SER A 360 19.94 47.12 25.51
C SER A 360 19.85 48.43 24.75
#